data_AF-A0A2E6W8K2-F1
#
_entry.id   AF-A0A2E6W8K2-F1
#
_cell.length_a   1.000
_cell.length_b   1.000
_cell.length_c   1.000
_cell.angle_alpha   90.00
_cell.angle_beta   90.00
_cell.angle_gamma   90.00
#
_symmetry.space_group_name_H-M   'P 1'
#
loop_
_entity.id
_entity.type
_entity.pdbx_description
1 polymer ?
#
loop_
_entity_poly.entity_id
_entity_poly.type
_entity_poly.pdbx_seq_one_letter_code
_entity_poly.pdbx_strand_id
1 'polypeptide(L)'
;MEGAIMALRRQKSNIVNIGFMVQTEDEKAGMTIDQTVLNGKSAVVSFRLVNGGRKSAAVKLDRNAIADLQEALTEILSVEGDF
;
A
#
# COMPACT_ATOMS: atom_id res chain seq x y z
N MET A 1 48.21 7.27 11.24
CA MET A 1 46.90 6.63 11.01
C MET A 1 45.88 7.50 11.69
N GLU A 2 45.24 8.39 10.94
CA GLU A 2 44.29 9.36 11.45
C GLU A 2 42.92 8.69 11.56
N GLY A 3 42.50 8.41 12.79
CA GLY A 3 41.23 7.76 13.08
C GLY A 3 40.08 8.72 12.81
N ALA A 4 39.42 8.58 11.67
CA ALA A 4 38.21 9.32 11.37
C ALA A 4 37.10 8.94 12.37
N ILE A 5 36.73 9.89 13.22
CA ILE A 5 35.53 9.83 14.05
C ILE A 5 34.33 9.78 13.08
N MET A 6 33.76 8.59 12.90
CA MET A 6 32.47 8.42 12.22
C MET A 6 31.39 9.07 13.07
N ALA A 7 31.18 10.38 12.88
CA ALA A 7 30.08 11.10 13.49
C ALA A 7 28.78 10.44 13.01
N LEU A 8 28.08 9.76 13.93
CA LEU A 8 26.75 9.21 13.72
C LEU A 8 25.80 10.34 13.34
N ARG A 9 25.63 10.57 12.03
CA ARG A 9 24.71 11.56 11.51
C ARG A 9 23.30 11.03 11.74
N ARG A 10 22.52 11.74 12.57
CA ARG A 10 21.10 11.42 12.81
C ARG A 10 20.35 11.41 11.47
N GLN A 11 19.96 10.22 11.02
CA GLN A 11 19.11 10.06 9.85
C GLN A 11 17.65 10.27 10.28
N LYS A 12 17.05 11.41 9.91
CA LYS A 12 15.62 11.67 10.15
C LYS A 12 14.83 11.14 8.96
N SER A 13 14.15 10.01 9.14
CA SER A 13 13.17 9.51 8.18
C SER A 13 11.80 10.14 8.44
N ASN A 14 11.15 10.63 7.39
CA ASN A 14 9.74 11.04 7.44
C ASN A 14 8.87 9.90 6.92
N ILE A 15 7.92 9.44 7.73
CA ILE A 15 7.01 8.34 7.38
C ILE A 15 5.58 8.87 7.45
N VAL A 16 4.83 8.69 6.37
CA VAL A 16 3.40 9.00 6.29
C VAL A 16 2.65 7.72 5.91
N ASN A 17 1.60 7.40 6.64
CA ASN A 17 0.70 6.30 6.30
C ASN A 17 -0.61 6.88 5.78
N ILE A 18 -1.00 6.47 4.58
CA ILE A 18 -2.23 6.89 3.92
C ILE A 18 -3.15 5.66 3.87
N GLY A 19 -4.36 5.79 4.40
CA GLY A 19 -5.36 4.73 4.42
C GLY A 19 -6.57 5.13 3.59
N PHE A 20 -6.94 4.29 2.63
CA PHE A 20 -8.20 4.38 1.90
C PHE A 20 -9.10 3.21 2.28
N MET A 21 -10.40 3.45 2.24
CA MET A 21 -11.40 2.46 2.59
C MET A 21 -12.48 2.49 1.52
N VAL A 22 -12.67 1.35 0.87
CA VAL A 22 -13.74 1.13 -0.10
C VAL A 22 -14.73 0.21 0.58
N GLN A 23 -15.99 0.60 0.68
CA GLN A 23 -17.04 -0.20 1.31
C GLN A 23 -18.28 -0.27 0.43
N THR A 24 -19.06 -1.32 0.66
CA THR A 24 -20.44 -1.42 0.18
C THR A 24 -21.34 -0.42 0.89
N GLU A 25 -22.49 -0.09 0.28
CA GLU A 25 -23.46 0.86 0.85
C GLU A 25 -23.98 0.44 2.23
N ASP A 26 -24.04 -0.86 2.50
CA ASP A 26 -24.46 -1.40 3.79
C ASP A 26 -23.34 -1.44 4.85
N GLU A 27 -22.13 -0.96 4.52
CA GLU A 27 -20.93 -0.91 5.37
C GLU A 27 -20.46 -2.27 5.91
N LYS A 28 -21.00 -3.38 5.40
CA LYS A 28 -20.67 -4.73 5.88
C LYS A 28 -19.53 -5.36 5.10
N ALA A 29 -19.23 -4.93 3.88
CA ALA A 29 -18.14 -5.51 3.11
C ALA A 29 -17.27 -4.41 2.50
N GLY A 30 -16.01 -4.73 2.24
CA GLY A 30 -15.11 -3.77 1.63
C GLY A 30 -13.65 -4.18 1.65
N MET A 31 -12.79 -3.20 1.41
CA MET A 31 -11.35 -3.35 1.52
C MET A 31 -10.69 -2.08 2.05
N THR A 32 -9.56 -2.24 2.74
CA THR A 32 -8.67 -1.14 3.06
C THR A 32 -7.41 -1.21 2.22
N ILE A 33 -6.95 -0.04 1.77
CA ILE A 33 -5.69 0.15 1.06
C ILE A 33 -4.80 1.01 1.94
N ASP A 34 -3.74 0.43 2.45
CA ASP A 34 -2.75 1.12 3.28
C ASP A 34 -1.48 1.34 2.47
N GLN A 35 -1.06 2.59 2.31
CA GLN A 35 0.19 2.98 1.68
C GLN A 35 1.12 3.62 2.71
N THR A 36 2.35 3.14 2.79
CA THR A 36 3.43 3.78 3.55
C THR A 36 4.32 4.57 2.61
N VAL A 37 4.47 5.86 2.87
CA VAL A 37 5.36 6.78 2.17
C VAL A 37 6.55 7.09 3.07
N LEU A 38 7.76 6.80 2.59
CA LEU A 38 9.02 7.08 3.26
C LEU A 38 9.77 8.17 2.50
N ASN A 39 10.01 9.31 3.15
CA ASN A 39 10.71 10.46 2.59
C ASN A 39 10.14 10.93 1.23
N GLY A 40 8.81 10.97 1.13
CA GLY A 40 8.08 11.38 -0.07
C GLY A 40 8.00 10.31 -1.17
N LYS A 41 8.52 9.09 -0.95
CA LYS A 41 8.41 7.97 -1.89
C LYS A 41 7.52 6.87 -1.33
N SER A 42 6.61 6.36 -2.14
CA SER A 42 5.83 5.16 -1.79
C SER A 42 6.78 3.99 -1.55
N ALA A 43 6.68 3.37 -0.37
CA ALA A 43 7.58 2.31 0.07
C ALA A 43 6.88 0.95 0.17
N VAL A 44 5.61 0.94 0.60
CA VAL A 44 4.82 -0.29 0.77
C VAL A 44 3.35 0.02 0.47
N VAL A 45 2.66 -0.93 -0.16
CA VAL A 45 1.19 -0.96 -0.24
C VAL A 45 0.71 -2.29 0.33
N SER A 46 -0.39 -2.26 1.08
CA SER A 46 -1.06 -3.46 1.54
C SER A 46 -2.57 -3.36 1.48
N PHE A 47 -3.20 -4.51 1.28
CA PHE A 47 -4.64 -4.63 1.25
C PHE A 47 -5.17 -5.51 2.39
N ARG A 48 -6.37 -5.19 2.86
CA ARG A 48 -7.17 -6.07 3.73
C ARG A 48 -8.59 -6.10 3.22
N LEU A 49 -9.21 -7.27 3.25
CA LEU A 49 -10.64 -7.40 3.05
C LEU A 49 -11.37 -7.21 4.38
N VAL A 50 -12.53 -6.57 4.32
CA VAL A 50 -13.44 -6.34 5.44
C VAL A 50 -14.72 -7.13 5.16
N ASN A 51 -15.16 -7.91 6.14
CA ASN A 51 -16.41 -8.65 6.10
C ASN A 51 -17.08 -8.64 7.49
N GLY A 52 -18.18 -7.90 7.59
CA GLY A 52 -18.79 -7.41 8.82
C GLY A 52 -17.75 -6.75 9.72
N GLY A 53 -17.71 -7.21 10.98
CA GLY A 53 -16.72 -6.75 11.96
C GLY A 53 -15.33 -7.38 11.85
N ARG A 54 -15.06 -8.21 10.83
CA ARG A 54 -13.79 -8.94 10.68
C ARG A 54 -12.95 -8.37 9.54
N LYS A 55 -11.64 -8.31 9.76
CA LYS A 55 -10.65 -7.94 8.74
C LYS A 55 -9.74 -9.12 8.46
N SER A 56 -9.34 -9.30 7.20
CA SER A 56 -8.32 -10.27 6.83
C SER A 56 -6.94 -9.86 7.35
N ALA A 57 -5.98 -10.78 7.25
CA ALA A 57 -4.57 -10.42 7.33
C ALA A 57 -4.23 -9.40 6.22
N ALA A 58 -3.27 -8.52 6.50
CA ALA A 58 -2.74 -7.62 5.48
C ALA A 58 -1.91 -8.41 4.47
N VAL A 59 -2.27 -8.25 3.19
CA VAL A 59 -1.47 -8.72 2.08
C VAL A 59 -0.60 -7.56 1.63
N LYS A 60 0.70 -7.64 1.90
CA LYS A 60 1.68 -6.67 1.40
C LYS A 60 2.06 -7.07 -0.01
N LEU A 61 2.01 -6.11 -0.92
CA LEU A 61 2.42 -6.35 -2.30
C LEU A 61 3.91 -6.07 -2.44
N ASP A 62 4.63 -7.04 -3.00
CA ASP A 62 5.97 -6.80 -3.51
C ASP A 62 5.93 -6.12 -4.88
N ARG A 63 7.11 -5.86 -5.46
CA ARG A 63 7.21 -5.15 -6.73
C ARG A 63 6.54 -5.90 -7.90
N ASN A 64 6.64 -7.22 -7.94
CA ASN A 64 6.09 -8.00 -9.04
C ASN A 64 4.57 -8.03 -8.91
N ALA A 65 4.05 -8.29 -7.71
CA ALA A 65 2.62 -8.25 -7.45
C ALA A 65 1.98 -6.88 -7.75
N ILE A 66 2.71 -5.77 -7.52
CA ILE A 66 2.24 -4.43 -7.90
C ILE A 66 2.17 -4.28 -9.43
N ALA A 67 3.19 -4.75 -10.16
CA ALA A 67 3.23 -4.65 -11.61
C ALA A 67 2.13 -5.50 -12.26
N ASP A 68 1.98 -6.75 -11.81
CA ASP A 68 0.95 -7.68 -12.29
C ASP A 68 -0.46 -7.12 -12.00
N LEU A 69 -0.66 -6.53 -10.82
CA LEU A 69 -1.94 -5.88 -10.49
C LEU A 69 -2.20 -4.68 -11.39
N GLN A 70 -1.19 -3.86 -11.68
CA GLN A 70 -1.34 -2.71 -12.57
C GLN A 70 -1.75 -3.15 -13.98
N GLU A 71 -1.13 -4.22 -14.50
CA GLU A 71 -1.47 -4.80 -15.80
C GLU A 71 -2.93 -5.27 -15.82
N ALA A 72 -3.33 -6.11 -14.86
CA ALA A 72 -4.69 -6.62 -14.75
C ALA A 72 -5.75 -5.50 -14.62
N LEU A 73 -5.47 -4.44 -13.84
CA LEU A 73 -6.35 -3.28 -13.74
C LEU A 73 -6.49 -2.56 -15.09
N THR A 74 -5.39 -2.41 -15.82
CA THR A 74 -5.38 -1.75 -17.12
C THR A 74 -6.17 -2.55 -18.14
N GLU A 75 -6.04 -3.88 -18.13
CA GLU A 75 -6.84 -4.77 -18.99
C GLU A 75 -8.33 -4.60 -18.73
N ILE A 76 -8.77 -4.67 -17.47
CA ILE A 76 -10.18 -4.50 -17.10
C ILE A 76 -10.70 -3.14 -17.54
N LEU A 77 -9.95 -2.06 -17.29
CA LEU A 77 -10.34 -0.70 -17.65
C LEU A 77 -10.37 -0.44 -19.16
N SER A 78 -9.70 -1.29 -19.96
CA SER A 78 -9.68 -1.19 -21.42
C SER A 78 -10.88 -1.87 -22.10
N VAL A 79 -11.60 -2.72 -21.37
CA VAL A 79 -12.81 -3.38 -21.89
C VAL A 79 -14.01 -2.48 -21.61
N GLU A 80 -14.68 -2.00 -22.65
CA GLU A 80 -16.00 -1.40 -22.50
C GLU A 80 -17.03 -2.51 -22.22
N GLY A 81 -17.60 -2.54 -21.02
CA GLY A 81 -18.64 -3.53 -20.66
C GLY A 81 -19.25 -3.31 -19.28
N ASP A 82 -20.56 -3.54 -19.19
CA ASP A 82 -21.34 -3.57 -17.93
C ASP A 82 -21.01 -4.86 -17.17
N PHE A 83 -20.28 -4.73 -16.05
CA PHE A 83 -20.00 -5.80 -15.09
C PHE A 83 -20.95 -5.73 -13.88
#